data_AF-A0A2T7CDQ2-F1
#
_entry.id   AF-A0A2T7CDQ2-F1
#
_cell.length_a   1.000
_cell.length_b   1.000
_cell.length_c   1.000
_cell.angle_alpha   90.00
_cell.angle_beta   90.00
_cell.angle_gamma   90.00
#
_symmetry.space_group_name_H-M   'P 1'
#
loop_
_entity.id
_entity.type
_entity.pdbx_description
1 polymer ?
#
loop_
_entity_poly.entity_id
_entity_poly.type
_entity_poly.pdbx_seq_one_letter_code
_entity_poly.pdbx_strand_id
1 'polypeptide(L)'
;PFLCLSLGSTSTSLQQPLPLAHAAAAMGLLDALYRVVMRRNAVYVTFVVAGAFAGERAVDYGVHKLWEMNNVGKRYEDIPVLGQRPAEE
;
A
#
# COMPACT_ATOMS: atom_id res chain seq x y z
N PRO A 1 -61.60 -3.24 21.71
CA PRO A 1 -62.38 -2.09 21.20
C PRO A 1 -61.58 -0.79 21.40
N PHE A 2 -60.83 -0.22 20.47
CA PHE A 2 -61.00 0.06 19.04
C PHE A 2 -59.56 0.27 18.49
N LEU A 3 -59.03 -0.46 17.49
CA LEU A 3 -59.06 -0.15 16.05
C LEU A 3 -59.10 1.37 15.74
N CYS A 4 -58.41 1.97 14.77
CA CYS A 4 -57.36 1.63 13.80
C CYS A 4 -57.25 2.89 12.90
N LEU A 5 -56.08 3.10 12.27
CA LEU A 5 -55.90 3.79 10.97
C LEU A 5 -56.12 5.32 10.85
N SER A 6 -55.03 6.01 10.50
CA SER A 6 -54.94 6.93 9.33
C SER A 6 -53.49 7.45 9.23
N LEU A 7 -52.64 6.82 8.41
CA LEU A 7 -52.28 7.22 7.04
C LEU A 7 -51.24 8.37 6.95
N GLY A 8 -50.07 8.02 6.41
CA GLY A 8 -48.95 8.88 6.06
C GLY A 8 -47.70 8.01 5.97
N SER A 9 -47.59 7.08 5.02
CA SER A 9 -47.31 7.35 3.61
C SER A 9 -46.18 8.36 3.40
N THR A 10 -44.97 7.98 3.82
CA THR A 10 -43.76 8.32 3.07
C THR A 10 -42.98 7.04 2.83
N SER A 11 -43.19 6.47 1.64
CA SER A 11 -42.26 5.55 0.99
C SER A 11 -40.84 6.07 1.16
N THR A 12 -40.03 5.32 1.90
CA THR A 12 -38.58 5.28 1.67
C THR A 12 -38.24 3.83 1.33
N SER A 13 -38.91 3.31 0.28
CA SER A 13 -38.28 2.32 -0.57
C SER A 13 -37.23 3.06 -1.41
N LEU A 14 -36.13 2.38 -1.74
CA LEU A 14 -34.94 2.86 -2.46
C LEU A 14 -33.79 3.39 -1.61
N GLN A 15 -33.20 2.52 -0.78
CA GLN A 15 -31.74 2.37 -0.84
C GLN A 15 -31.34 0.98 -0.33
N GLN A 16 -31.36 -0.02 -1.22
CA GLN A 16 -30.56 -1.23 -1.00
C GLN A 16 -29.12 -0.88 -1.39
N PRO A 17 -28.11 -0.95 -0.49
CA PRO A 17 -26.74 -0.91 -0.96
C PRO A 17 -26.41 -2.27 -1.60
N LEU A 18 -25.88 -2.21 -2.81
CA LEU A 18 -25.48 -3.35 -3.65
C LEU A 18 -24.56 -4.33 -2.90
N PRO A 19 -24.72 -5.66 -3.07
CA PRO A 19 -23.78 -6.63 -2.52
C PRO A 19 -22.52 -6.69 -3.39
N LEU A 20 -21.61 -5.74 -3.20
CA LEU A 20 -20.21 -5.89 -3.64
C LEU A 20 -19.47 -6.77 -2.61
N ALA A 21 -19.86 -8.05 -2.53
CA ALA A 21 -19.27 -9.04 -1.61
C ALA A 21 -17.73 -9.17 -1.78
N HIS A 22 -17.20 -8.82 -2.95
CA HIS A 22 -15.75 -8.78 -3.22
C HIS A 22 -15.02 -7.60 -2.55
N ALA A 23 -15.70 -6.47 -2.31
CA ALA A 23 -15.13 -5.33 -1.59
C ALA A 23 -15.17 -5.53 -0.06
N ALA A 24 -16.11 -6.35 0.45
CA ALA A 24 -16.32 -6.54 1.89
C ALA A 24 -15.13 -7.21 2.61
N ALA A 25 -14.46 -8.18 1.96
CA ALA A 25 -13.31 -8.87 2.56
C ALA A 25 -12.06 -7.98 2.66
N ALA A 26 -11.76 -7.21 1.61
CA ALA A 26 -10.67 -6.23 1.62
C ALA A 26 -10.93 -5.11 2.65
N MET A 27 -12.18 -4.69 2.78
CA MET A 27 -12.59 -3.74 3.83
C MET A 27 -12.39 -4.29 5.25
N GLY A 28 -12.52 -5.60 5.48
CA GLY A 28 -12.29 -6.20 6.80
C GLY A 28 -10.82 -6.20 7.24
N LEU A 29 -9.90 -6.53 6.33
CA LEU A 29 -8.46 -6.50 6.64
C LEU A 29 -7.97 -5.06 6.83
N LEU A 30 -8.38 -4.15 5.95
CA LEU A 30 -8.01 -2.74 6.05
C LEU A 30 -8.64 -2.08 7.28
N ASP A 31 -9.87 -2.45 7.67
CA ASP A 31 -10.49 -2.01 8.92
C ASP A 31 -9.75 -2.57 10.15
N ALA A 32 -9.29 -3.82 10.12
CA ALA A 32 -8.45 -4.38 11.17
C ALA A 32 -7.11 -3.65 11.29
N LEU A 33 -6.44 -3.38 10.15
CA LEU A 33 -5.20 -2.61 10.12
C LEU A 33 -5.40 -1.19 10.65
N TYR A 34 -6.49 -0.53 10.26
CA TYR A 34 -6.85 0.79 10.74
C TYR A 34 -7.08 0.81 12.26
N ARG A 35 -7.83 -0.16 12.79
CA ARG A 35 -8.08 -0.29 14.23
C ARG A 35 -6.80 -0.48 15.04
N VAL A 36 -5.81 -1.19 14.48
CA VAL A 36 -4.54 -1.48 15.14
C VAL A 36 -3.58 -0.30 15.07
N VAL A 37 -3.39 0.25 13.87
CA VAL A 37 -2.32 1.23 13.61
C VAL A 37 -2.81 2.67 13.80
N MET A 38 -4.00 3.00 13.34
CA MET A 38 -4.48 4.38 13.24
C MET A 38 -5.29 4.85 14.46
N ARG A 39 -5.85 3.93 15.26
CA ARG A 39 -6.80 4.27 16.34
C ARG A 39 -6.20 5.08 17.49
N ARG A 40 -4.89 4.99 17.74
CA ARG A 40 -4.22 5.68 18.84
C ARG A 40 -3.04 6.51 18.31
N ASN A 41 -3.04 7.81 18.60
CA ASN A 41 -2.00 8.75 18.14
C ASN A 41 -0.57 8.25 18.39
N ALA A 42 -0.30 7.69 19.58
CA ALA A 42 1.01 7.14 19.92
C ALA A 42 1.40 5.93 19.04
N VAL A 43 0.44 5.08 18.67
CA VAL A 43 0.68 3.91 17.81
C VAL A 43 0.86 4.35 16.36
N TYR A 44 0.08 5.33 15.91
CA TYR A 44 0.21 5.90 14.57
C TYR A 44 1.60 6.49 14.34
N VAL A 45 2.06 7.38 15.23
CA VAL A 45 3.36 8.06 15.07
C VAL A 45 4.53 7.08 15.12
N THR A 46 4.50 6.11 16.04
CA THR A 46 5.55 5.08 16.12
C THR A 46 5.57 4.18 14.90
N PHE A 47 4.40 3.81 14.36
CA PHE A 47 4.31 3.06 13.11
C PHE A 47 4.82 3.86 11.91
N VAL A 48 4.51 5.17 11.83
CA VAL A 48 5.03 6.05 10.76
C VAL A 48 6.55 6.15 10.85
N VAL A 49 7.11 6.37 12.04
CA VAL A 49 8.56 6.47 12.23
C VAL A 49 9.24 5.14 11.91
N ALA A 50 8.75 4.02 12.46
CA ALA A 50 9.30 2.69 12.19
C ALA A 50 9.17 2.30 10.72
N GLY A 51 8.03 2.62 10.10
CA GLY A 51 7.77 2.40 8.68
C GLY A 51 8.68 3.23 7.78
N ALA A 52 9.00 4.47 8.17
CA ALA A 52 9.95 5.31 7.44
C ALA A 52 11.37 4.72 7.48
N PHE A 53 11.86 4.31 8.66
CA PHE A 53 13.18 3.69 8.79
C PHE A 53 13.30 2.36 8.02
N ALA A 54 12.27 1.51 8.10
CA ALA A 54 12.24 0.26 7.36
C ALA A 54 12.09 0.50 5.84
N GLY A 55 11.25 1.47 5.47
CA GLY A 55 10.96 1.85 4.09
C GLY A 55 12.16 2.41 3.36
N GLU A 56 12.96 3.27 4.02
CA GLU A 56 14.21 3.82 3.47
C GLU A 56 15.14 2.70 2.98
N ARG A 57 15.45 1.73 3.84
CA ARG A 57 16.28 0.57 3.49
C ARG A 57 15.65 -0.25 2.37
N ALA A 58 14.37 -0.57 2.47
CA ALA A 58 13.69 -1.40 1.47
C ALA A 58 13.69 -0.74 0.07
N VAL A 59 13.46 0.57 0.00
CA VAL A 59 13.49 1.32 -1.25
C VAL A 59 14.90 1.41 -1.81
N ASP A 60 15.91 1.75 -0.99
CA ASP A 60 17.31 1.81 -1.42
C ASP A 60 17.77 0.48 -2.03
N TYR A 61 17.52 -0.63 -1.33
CA TYR A 61 17.87 -1.96 -1.83
C TYR A 61 17.08 -2.32 -3.09
N GLY A 62 15.77 -2.05 -3.11
CA GLY A 62 14.89 -2.38 -4.22
C GLY A 62 15.26 -1.63 -5.50
N VAL A 63 15.48 -0.32 -5.40
CA VAL A 63 15.85 0.53 -6.54
C VAL A 63 17.22 0.16 -7.05
N HIS A 64 18.20 -0.05 -6.17
CA HIS A 64 19.54 -0.47 -6.60
C HIS A 64 19.49 -1.82 -7.32
N LYS A 65 18.78 -2.81 -6.76
CA LYS A 65 18.62 -4.12 -7.42
C LYS A 65 17.90 -4.03 -8.76
N LEU A 66 16.85 -3.22 -8.85
CA LEU A 66 16.10 -3.05 -10.08
C LEU A 66 16.94 -2.35 -11.16
N TRP A 67 17.73 -1.35 -10.75
CA TRP A 67 18.66 -0.63 -11.63
C TRP A 67 19.80 -1.52 -12.12
N GLU A 68 20.36 -2.33 -11.22
CA GLU A 68 21.34 -3.35 -11.55
C GLU A 68 20.77 -4.30 -12.62
N MET A 69 19.63 -4.91 -12.34
CA MET A 69 18.98 -5.87 -13.26
C MET A 69 18.69 -5.25 -14.63
N ASN A 70 18.34 -3.96 -14.68
CA ASN A 70 18.06 -3.27 -15.93
C ASN A 70 19.32 -2.80 -16.69
N ASN A 71 20.48 -2.68 -16.02
CA ASN A 71 21.72 -2.20 -16.61
C ASN A 71 22.85 -3.24 -16.55
N VAL A 72 22.53 -4.52 -16.69
CA VAL A 72 23.51 -5.61 -16.83
C VAL A 72 24.37 -5.37 -18.08
N GLY A 73 25.70 -5.40 -17.92
CA GLY A 73 26.66 -5.23 -19.02
C GLY A 73 27.07 -3.79 -19.33
N LYS A 74 26.50 -2.79 -18.64
CA LYS A 74 26.90 -1.37 -18.74
C LYS A 74 27.52 -0.82 -17.45
N ARG A 75 27.57 -1.65 -16.39
CA ARG A 75 28.19 -1.28 -15.12
C ARG A 75 29.69 -1.38 -15.21
N TYR A 76 30.41 -0.53 -14.47
CA TYR A 76 31.87 -0.54 -14.44
C TYR A 76 32.42 -1.93 -14.10
N GLU A 77 31.75 -2.68 -13.23
CA GLU A 77 32.14 -4.06 -12.85
C GLU A 77 31.99 -5.09 -13.99
N ASP A 78 31.13 -4.84 -14.96
CA ASP A 78 30.83 -5.76 -16.07
C ASP A 78 31.75 -5.54 -17.29
N ILE A 79 32.68 -4.58 -17.24
CA ILE A 79 33.58 -4.25 -18.36
C ILE A 79 34.92 -4.99 -18.15
N PRO A 80 35.25 -6.00 -18.98
CA PRO A 80 36.47 -6.81 -18.81
C PRO A 80 37.78 -6.04 -19.07
N VAL A 81 37.71 -4.80 -19.56
CA VAL A 81 38.84 -4.01 -20.07
C VAL A 81 39.18 -2.79 -19.19
N LEU A 82 38.59 -2.59 -18.02
CA LEU A 82 38.95 -1.43 -17.18
C LEU A 82 40.39 -1.49 -16.60
N GLY A 83 41.03 -2.66 -16.62
CA GLY A 83 42.44 -2.87 -16.23
C GLY A 83 43.44 -2.99 -17.38
N GLN A 84 42.99 -2.85 -18.63
CA GLN A 84 43.85 -2.87 -19.82
C GLN A 84 43.81 -1.51 -20.53
N ARG A 85 44.32 -0.46 -19.88
CA ARG A 85 44.90 0.62 -20.69
C ARG A 85 46.18 0.05 -21.31
N PRO A 86 46.32 -0.01 -22.65
CA PRO A 86 47.66 -0.05 -23.21
C PRO A 86 48.40 1.15 -22.62
N ALA A 87 49.55 0.91 -21.98
CA ALA A 87 50.46 1.99 -21.62
C ALA A 87 50.74 2.75 -22.93
N GLU A 88 50.34 4.01 -22.99
CA GLU A 88 50.65 4.89 -24.11
C GLU A 88 52.17 4.97 -24.21
N GLU A 89 52.74 4.48 -25.32
CA GLU A 89 54.13 4.72 -25.72
C GLU A 89 54.33 6.19 -26.14
#